data_AF-A0A1G7GBV9-F1
#
_entry.id   AF-A0A1G7GBV9-F1
#
_cell.length_a   1.000
_cell.length_b   1.000
_cell.length_c   1.000
_cell.angle_alpha   90.00
_cell.angle_beta   90.00
_cell.angle_gamma   90.00
#
_symmetry.space_group_name_H-M   'P 1'
#
loop_
_entity.id
_entity.type
_entity.pdbx_description
1 polymer ?
#
loop_
_entity_poly.entity_id
_entity_poly.type
_entity_poly.pdbx_seq_one_letter_code
_entity_poly.pdbx_strand_id
1 'polypeptide(L)'
;MDTLMSRRGQFMSSTARLFISFLFVAQATGQVTDLRIEPQQVDAGSAATLRWNLKDGQAAYILGVGEIAGRGSIQVRPRQTTAYTLLVMSQTGITSKSVELEVKNAARGDDDTCSPRQSDYKYPKTFTSADTSIISALGSIHRVLQDQMGLVVSEIQTPPLKPHFFFSTNCAIKGNLVFPGDAATFPEDKHIGARRVSYQVEISESSSARNPGQPPELGYRISTFIQYRRKIESTWRIEQNETAYERASEMLRGSLPFLHN
;
A
#
# COMPACT_ATOMS: atom_id res chain seq x y z
N MET A 1 24.66 -64.99 -67.25
CA MET A 1 25.65 -63.99 -67.67
C MET A 1 24.99 -62.62 -67.51
N ASP A 2 25.73 -61.72 -66.86
CA ASP A 2 25.57 -60.25 -66.83
C ASP A 2 24.37 -59.57 -66.16
N THR A 3 24.60 -59.26 -64.88
CA THR A 3 24.71 -57.91 -64.28
C THR A 3 24.20 -56.69 -65.10
N LEU A 4 23.29 -55.89 -64.53
CA LEU A 4 23.58 -54.52 -64.06
C LEU A 4 22.38 -53.79 -63.40
N MET A 5 22.62 -53.43 -62.14
CA MET A 5 22.15 -52.30 -61.33
C MET A 5 21.08 -51.34 -61.87
N SER A 6 19.99 -51.17 -61.09
CA SER A 6 19.48 -49.85 -60.69
C SER A 6 18.34 -49.98 -59.66
N ARG A 7 18.53 -49.53 -58.41
CA ARG A 7 17.66 -48.54 -57.74
C ARG A 7 17.93 -48.39 -56.24
N ARG A 8 18.24 -47.13 -55.91
CA ARG A 8 17.75 -46.29 -54.80
C ARG A 8 18.01 -46.74 -53.36
N GLY A 9 18.75 -45.86 -52.67
CA GLY A 9 19.11 -45.94 -51.27
C GLY A 9 17.91 -45.98 -50.33
N GLN A 10 18.18 -46.63 -49.20
CA GLN A 10 17.28 -46.79 -48.07
C GLN A 10 17.04 -45.43 -47.42
N PHE A 11 15.77 -45.05 -47.33
CA PHE A 11 15.30 -44.01 -46.42
C PHE A 11 15.38 -44.56 -44.99
N MET A 12 16.41 -44.18 -44.23
CA MET A 12 16.37 -44.29 -42.77
C MET A 12 15.48 -43.16 -42.24
N SER A 13 14.21 -43.47 -41.98
CA SER A 13 13.28 -42.59 -41.27
C SER A 13 13.65 -42.58 -39.78
N SER A 14 14.48 -41.62 -39.38
CA SER A 14 14.73 -41.32 -37.97
C SER A 14 13.52 -40.60 -37.39
N THR A 15 12.65 -41.34 -36.71
CA THR A 15 11.54 -40.74 -35.95
C THR A 15 12.06 -40.34 -34.58
N ALA A 16 12.54 -39.11 -34.47
CA ALA A 16 12.82 -38.48 -33.18
C ALA A 16 11.50 -38.33 -32.41
N ARG A 17 11.29 -39.14 -31.37
CA ARG A 17 10.17 -38.99 -30.44
C ARG A 17 10.45 -37.77 -29.55
N LEU A 18 9.81 -36.65 -29.88
CA LEU A 18 9.82 -35.42 -29.10
C LEU A 18 9.11 -35.69 -27.75
N PHE A 19 9.86 -35.90 -26.68
CA PHE A 19 9.30 -35.85 -25.32
C PHE A 19 9.03 -34.38 -24.99
N ILE A 20 7.79 -33.92 -25.25
CA ILE A 20 7.30 -32.65 -24.71
C ILE A 20 7.10 -32.87 -23.22
N SER A 21 8.12 -32.55 -22.43
CA SER A 21 8.00 -32.43 -20.98
C SER A 21 7.05 -31.26 -20.68
N PHE A 22 5.76 -31.55 -20.49
CA PHE A 22 4.84 -30.61 -19.86
C PHE A 22 5.29 -30.45 -18.40
N LEU A 23 6.04 -29.38 -18.14
CA LEU A 23 6.26 -28.92 -16.78
C LEU A 23 4.89 -28.51 -16.24
N PHE A 24 4.28 -29.32 -15.40
CA PHE A 24 3.05 -28.94 -14.70
C PHE A 24 3.45 -27.89 -13.67
N VAL A 25 3.32 -26.60 -14.03
CA VAL A 25 3.42 -25.54 -13.04
C VAL A 25 2.24 -25.71 -12.10
N ALA A 26 2.51 -26.12 -10.86
CA ALA A 26 1.50 -26.16 -9.82
C ALA A 26 0.94 -24.73 -9.65
N GLN A 27 -0.30 -24.52 -10.10
CA GLN A 27 -0.93 -23.20 -10.01
C GLN A 27 -1.26 -22.91 -8.55
N ALA A 28 -0.59 -21.89 -7.98
CA ALA A 28 -0.93 -21.38 -6.67
C ALA A 28 -2.24 -20.57 -6.78
N THR A 29 -3.36 -21.23 -6.53
CA THR A 29 -4.64 -20.53 -6.34
C THR A 29 -4.58 -19.75 -5.04
N GLY A 30 -4.41 -18.43 -5.14
CA GLY A 30 -4.62 -17.50 -4.03
C GLY A 30 -6.07 -17.56 -3.61
N GLN A 31 -6.36 -18.30 -2.53
CA GLN A 31 -7.72 -18.44 -2.03
C GLN A 31 -7.73 -18.03 -0.56
N VAL A 32 -8.50 -17.00 -0.26
CA VAL A 32 -8.82 -16.64 1.12
C VAL A 32 -9.70 -17.74 1.70
N THR A 33 -9.16 -18.51 2.65
CA THR A 33 -9.95 -19.59 3.27
C THR A 33 -10.74 -19.10 4.49
N ASP A 34 -10.17 -18.20 5.31
CA ASP A 34 -10.86 -17.68 6.49
C ASP A 34 -10.33 -16.32 6.98
N LEU A 35 -11.24 -15.46 7.45
CA LEU A 35 -10.97 -14.21 8.15
C LEU A 35 -12.13 -13.99 9.13
N ARG A 36 -11.83 -13.81 10.43
CA ARG A 36 -12.83 -13.67 11.51
C ARG A 36 -12.33 -12.71 12.58
N ILE A 37 -13.27 -12.03 13.24
CA ILE A 37 -12.99 -11.14 14.37
C ILE A 37 -13.93 -11.46 15.53
N GLU A 38 -13.37 -11.61 16.72
CA GLU A 38 -14.12 -11.99 17.93
C GLU A 38 -13.64 -11.20 19.16
N PRO A 39 -14.56 -10.55 19.92
CA PRO A 39 -15.99 -10.38 19.60
C PRO A 39 -16.19 -9.43 18.40
N GLN A 40 -17.35 -9.49 17.76
CA GLN A 40 -17.71 -8.61 16.63
C GLN A 40 -18.09 -7.19 17.08
N GLN A 41 -18.24 -6.98 18.39
CA GLN A 41 -18.59 -5.69 18.98
C GLN A 41 -17.80 -5.48 20.27
N VAL A 42 -17.21 -4.30 20.42
CA VAL A 42 -16.43 -3.89 21.60
C VAL A 42 -16.71 -2.43 21.96
N ASP A 43 -16.41 -2.02 23.19
CA ASP A 43 -16.33 -0.59 23.52
C ASP A 43 -15.06 0.04 22.94
N ALA A 44 -15.08 1.36 22.70
CA ALA A 44 -13.94 2.08 22.13
C ALA A 44 -12.61 1.81 22.85
N GLY A 45 -11.59 1.38 22.09
CA GLY A 45 -10.25 1.05 22.59
C GLY A 45 -10.14 -0.31 23.27
N SER A 46 -11.25 -1.04 23.44
CA SER A 46 -11.24 -2.42 23.93
C SER A 46 -10.72 -3.38 22.87
N ALA A 47 -10.26 -4.54 23.32
CA ALA A 47 -9.58 -5.50 22.46
C ALA A 47 -10.54 -6.48 21.79
N ALA A 48 -10.27 -6.79 20.52
CA ALA A 48 -10.80 -7.94 19.81
C ALA A 48 -9.66 -8.76 19.20
N THR A 49 -9.92 -10.03 18.90
CA THR A 49 -8.95 -10.91 18.24
C THR A 49 -9.35 -11.08 16.78
N LEU A 50 -8.49 -10.61 15.87
CA LEU A 50 -8.60 -10.88 14.44
C LEU A 50 -7.81 -12.15 14.13
N ARG A 51 -8.43 -13.10 13.43
CA ARG A 51 -7.83 -14.39 13.04
C ARG A 51 -7.97 -14.60 11.53
N TRP A 52 -6.95 -15.17 10.91
CA TRP A 52 -6.95 -15.50 9.48
C TRP A 52 -6.33 -16.87 9.23
N ASN A 53 -6.77 -17.48 8.13
CA ASN A 53 -6.20 -18.72 7.62
C ASN A 53 -6.12 -18.63 6.09
N LEU A 54 -4.91 -18.76 5.56
CA LEU A 54 -4.61 -18.79 4.13
C LEU A 54 -4.07 -20.16 3.74
N LYS A 55 -4.09 -20.46 2.45
CA LYS A 55 -3.35 -21.61 1.91
C LYS A 55 -1.84 -21.32 1.99
N ASP A 56 -1.05 -22.32 2.37
CA ASP A 56 0.38 -22.15 2.69
C ASP A 56 1.19 -21.47 1.57
N GLY A 57 2.16 -20.64 1.98
CA GLY A 57 3.14 -20.00 1.08
C GLY A 57 2.68 -18.71 0.40
N GLN A 58 1.52 -18.16 0.76
CA GLN A 58 0.99 -16.92 0.16
C GLN A 58 1.29 -15.71 1.05
N ALA A 59 1.93 -14.68 0.46
CA ALA A 59 2.00 -13.36 1.05
C ALA A 59 0.64 -12.67 0.94
N ALA A 60 0.21 -12.04 2.02
CA ALA A 60 -1.07 -11.37 2.11
C ALA A 60 -0.96 -10.10 2.93
N TYR A 61 -1.99 -9.26 2.82
CA TYR A 61 -2.02 -7.97 3.49
C TYR A 61 -3.39 -7.75 4.11
N ILE A 62 -3.44 -7.29 5.36
CA ILE A 62 -4.68 -6.90 6.02
C ILE A 62 -4.66 -5.38 6.21
N LEU A 63 -5.65 -4.68 5.64
CA LEU A 63 -5.79 -3.24 5.84
C LEU A 63 -5.90 -2.90 7.34
N GLY A 64 -5.07 -1.98 7.80
CA GLY A 64 -5.01 -1.59 9.22
C GLY A 64 -4.25 -2.56 10.14
N VAL A 65 -3.57 -3.58 9.57
CA VAL A 65 -2.67 -4.48 10.30
C VAL A 65 -1.30 -4.58 9.63
N GLY A 66 -1.26 -4.64 8.29
CA GLY A 66 -0.02 -4.78 7.53
C GLY A 66 0.12 -6.15 6.85
N GLU A 67 1.35 -6.49 6.47
CA GLU A 67 1.69 -7.75 5.82
C GLU A 67 1.58 -8.93 6.80
N ILE A 68 1.05 -10.06 6.31
CA ILE A 68 0.84 -11.28 7.08
C ILE A 68 1.21 -12.52 6.25
N ALA A 69 1.49 -13.63 6.93
CA ALA A 69 1.80 -14.91 6.32
C ALA A 69 0.85 -16.02 6.80
N GLY A 70 0.48 -16.92 5.89
CA GLY A 70 -0.18 -18.21 6.20
C GLY A 70 -1.39 -18.10 7.13
N ARG A 71 -1.27 -18.68 8.34
CA ARG A 71 -2.26 -18.62 9.41
C ARG A 71 -1.74 -17.77 10.56
N GLY A 72 -2.60 -16.96 11.14
CA GLY A 72 -2.23 -16.15 12.30
C GLY A 72 -3.41 -15.53 13.02
N SER A 73 -3.06 -14.78 14.06
CA SER A 73 -4.00 -13.98 14.83
C SER A 73 -3.31 -12.77 15.43
N ILE A 74 -4.02 -11.65 15.53
CA ILE A 74 -3.55 -10.45 16.20
C ILE A 74 -4.66 -9.84 17.05
N GLN A 75 -4.26 -9.18 18.14
CA GLN A 75 -5.17 -8.41 18.96
C GLN A 75 -5.25 -6.97 18.44
N VAL A 76 -6.45 -6.50 18.12
CA VAL A 76 -6.72 -5.14 17.65
C VAL A 76 -7.49 -4.35 18.71
N ARG A 77 -7.30 -3.03 18.77
CA ARG A 77 -7.96 -2.13 19.73
C ARG A 77 -8.46 -0.83 19.07
N PRO A 78 -9.40 -0.91 18.12
CA PRO A 78 -9.88 0.29 17.44
C PRO A 78 -10.74 1.16 18.37
N ARG A 79 -10.74 2.47 18.12
CA ARG A 79 -11.59 3.45 18.82
C ARG A 79 -12.87 3.81 18.06
N GLN A 80 -12.97 3.37 16.81
CA GLN A 80 -14.10 3.59 15.91
C GLN A 80 -14.39 2.30 15.16
N THR A 81 -15.62 2.12 14.68
CA THR A 81 -16.00 0.98 13.86
C THR A 81 -15.04 0.87 12.68
N THR A 82 -14.42 -0.31 12.54
CA THR A 82 -13.31 -0.52 11.60
C THR A 82 -13.55 -1.79 10.80
N ALA A 83 -13.44 -1.68 9.48
CA ALA A 83 -13.44 -2.82 8.58
C ALA A 83 -12.01 -3.30 8.33
N TYR A 84 -11.75 -4.58 8.59
CA TYR A 84 -10.48 -5.25 8.28
C TYR A 84 -10.64 -6.04 6.99
N THR A 85 -9.87 -5.66 5.96
CA THR A 85 -9.91 -6.31 4.65
C THR A 85 -8.61 -7.05 4.39
N LEU A 86 -8.71 -8.35 4.27
CA LEU A 86 -7.65 -9.25 3.85
C LEU A 86 -7.54 -9.26 2.33
N LEU A 87 -6.31 -9.11 1.83
CA LEU A 87 -5.94 -9.11 0.42
C LEU A 87 -4.94 -10.24 0.17
N VAL A 88 -5.22 -11.05 -0.84
CA VAL A 88 -4.33 -12.12 -1.29
C VAL A 88 -4.13 -12.00 -2.79
N MET A 89 -2.87 -11.94 -3.21
CA MET A 89 -2.52 -11.94 -4.62
C MET A 89 -2.48 -13.39 -5.14
N SER A 90 -3.14 -13.61 -6.27
CA SER A 90 -3.10 -14.86 -7.03
C SER A 90 -2.62 -14.57 -8.46
N GLN A 91 -2.34 -15.65 -9.21
CA GLN A 91 -2.02 -15.53 -10.64
C GLN A 91 -3.16 -14.91 -11.46
N THR A 92 -4.39 -14.94 -10.95
CA THR A 92 -5.58 -14.41 -11.63
C THR A 92 -5.97 -13.02 -11.15
N GLY A 93 -5.26 -12.43 -10.17
CA GLY A 93 -5.52 -11.10 -9.63
C GLY A 93 -5.57 -11.06 -8.10
N ILE A 94 -6.13 -9.98 -7.55
CA ILE A 94 -6.29 -9.81 -6.11
C ILE A 94 -7.64 -10.40 -5.69
N THR A 95 -7.62 -11.26 -4.68
CA THR A 95 -8.83 -11.69 -3.98
C THR A 95 -8.89 -11.01 -2.62
N SER A 96 -10.09 -10.67 -2.15
CA SER A 96 -10.27 -10.01 -0.87
C SER A 96 -11.39 -10.62 -0.03
N LYS A 97 -11.30 -10.45 1.29
CA LYS A 97 -12.34 -10.78 2.26
C LYS A 97 -12.32 -9.74 3.38
N SER A 98 -13.49 -9.27 3.80
CA SER A 98 -13.59 -8.26 4.85
C SER A 98 -14.38 -8.78 6.05
N VAL A 99 -14.00 -8.30 7.24
CA VAL A 99 -14.81 -8.40 8.46
C VAL A 99 -14.89 -7.03 9.09
N GLU A 100 -16.01 -6.73 9.73
CA GLU A 100 -16.22 -5.46 10.43
C GLU A 100 -16.23 -5.70 11.94
N LEU A 101 -15.56 -4.80 12.68
CA LEU A 101 -15.65 -4.72 14.13
C LEU A 101 -16.44 -3.48 14.50
N GLU A 102 -17.62 -3.68 15.06
CA GLU A 102 -18.46 -2.61 15.56
C GLU A 102 -17.90 -2.05 16.87
N VAL A 103 -17.75 -0.73 16.97
CA VAL A 103 -17.29 -0.07 18.18
C VAL A 103 -18.40 0.75 18.82
N LYS A 104 -18.83 0.33 20.01
CA LYS A 104 -19.76 1.06 20.86
C LYS A 104 -19.07 2.20 21.57
N ASN A 105 -19.84 3.25 21.87
CA ASN A 105 -19.38 4.42 22.62
C ASN A 105 -18.16 5.11 21.98
N ALA A 106 -18.02 5.02 20.65
CA ALA A 106 -16.99 5.73 19.92
C ALA A 106 -17.19 7.25 20.09
N ALA A 107 -16.28 7.91 20.80
CA ALA A 107 -16.29 9.36 20.88
C ALA A 107 -16.13 9.96 19.48
N ARG A 108 -16.95 10.97 19.14
CA ARG A 108 -16.61 11.89 18.05
C ARG A 108 -15.31 12.55 18.45
N GLY A 109 -14.27 12.39 17.63
CA GLY A 109 -12.89 12.76 17.95
C GLY A 109 -12.79 14.13 18.61
N ASP A 110 -12.07 14.20 19.72
CA ASP A 110 -11.79 15.45 20.43
C ASP A 110 -11.07 16.43 19.48
N ASP A 111 -11.57 17.66 19.46
CA ASP A 111 -11.24 18.78 18.57
C ASP A 111 -9.84 19.40 18.79
N ASP A 112 -8.80 18.57 18.90
CA ASP A 112 -7.40 18.90 18.55
C ASP A 112 -6.87 17.95 17.44
N THR A 113 -7.75 17.06 16.96
CA THR A 113 -7.44 16.05 15.95
C THR A 113 -7.27 16.70 14.59
N CYS A 114 -6.02 16.78 14.17
CA CYS A 114 -5.69 17.01 12.78
C CYS A 114 -6.16 15.82 11.92
N SER A 115 -7.42 15.89 11.49
CA SER A 115 -8.13 14.88 10.71
C SER A 115 -8.58 15.49 9.38
N PRO A 116 -7.64 15.71 8.44
CA PRO A 116 -7.95 16.31 7.15
C PRO A 116 -8.90 15.43 6.33
N ARG A 117 -9.83 16.08 5.63
CA ARG A 117 -10.66 15.42 4.62
C ARG A 117 -9.83 15.13 3.38
N GLN A 118 -10.28 14.22 2.53
CA GLN A 118 -9.58 13.89 1.29
C GLN A 118 -9.34 15.11 0.38
N SER A 119 -10.24 16.10 0.37
CA SER A 119 -10.09 17.35 -0.37
C SER A 119 -9.05 18.31 0.20
N ASP A 120 -8.62 18.12 1.43
CA ASP A 120 -7.73 19.07 2.13
C ASP A 120 -6.26 18.84 1.77
N TYR A 121 -5.93 17.67 1.22
CA TYR A 121 -4.58 17.34 0.75
C TYR A 121 -4.27 18.10 -0.53
N LYS A 122 -3.07 18.69 -0.59
CA LYS A 122 -2.62 19.55 -1.68
C LYS A 122 -1.39 18.99 -2.39
N TYR A 123 -1.12 19.56 -3.57
CA TYR A 123 0.07 19.34 -4.39
C TYR A 123 0.39 17.85 -4.65
N PRO A 124 -0.55 17.11 -5.28
CA PRO A 124 -0.32 15.71 -5.59
C PRO A 124 0.90 15.54 -6.50
N LYS A 125 1.82 14.65 -6.13
CA LYS A 125 2.91 14.16 -6.99
C LYS A 125 2.64 12.72 -7.38
N THR A 126 2.79 12.41 -8.67
CA THR A 126 2.56 11.08 -9.23
C THR A 126 3.88 10.36 -9.45
N PHE A 127 3.88 9.05 -9.22
CA PHE A 127 5.02 8.16 -9.36
C PHE A 127 4.59 6.83 -9.97
N THR A 128 5.56 6.09 -10.50
CA THR A 128 5.41 4.71 -10.98
C THR A 128 6.32 3.78 -10.17
N SER A 129 6.17 2.46 -10.34
CA SER A 129 7.08 1.47 -9.75
C SER A 129 7.41 0.38 -10.76
N ALA A 130 8.67 -0.01 -10.87
CA ALA A 130 9.05 -1.20 -11.63
C ALA A 130 8.80 -2.46 -10.77
N ASP A 131 8.08 -3.44 -11.34
CA ASP A 131 8.02 -4.84 -10.90
C ASP A 131 7.74 -5.10 -9.40
N THR A 132 6.97 -4.23 -8.75
CA THR A 132 6.55 -4.43 -7.35
C THR A 132 5.15 -5.02 -7.31
N SER A 133 4.97 -6.12 -6.59
CA SER A 133 3.64 -6.65 -6.33
C SER A 133 2.82 -5.68 -5.48
N ILE A 134 1.51 -5.61 -5.69
CA ILE A 134 0.63 -4.77 -4.87
C ILE A 134 0.78 -5.07 -3.37
N ILE A 135 0.93 -6.34 -2.98
CA ILE A 135 1.10 -6.73 -1.57
C ILE A 135 2.40 -6.14 -1.00
N SER A 136 3.50 -6.23 -1.75
CA SER A 136 4.79 -5.66 -1.37
C SER A 136 4.75 -4.13 -1.31
N ALA A 137 4.02 -3.48 -2.21
CA ALA A 137 3.83 -2.03 -2.22
C ALA A 137 3.04 -1.58 -0.98
N LEU A 138 1.91 -2.23 -0.69
CA LEU A 138 1.09 -1.95 0.50
C LEU A 138 1.91 -2.14 1.78
N GLY A 139 2.62 -3.26 1.91
CA GLY A 139 3.51 -3.56 3.05
C GLY A 139 4.61 -2.51 3.22
N SER A 140 5.25 -2.10 2.12
CA SER A 140 6.31 -1.08 2.15
C SER A 140 5.79 0.28 2.57
N ILE A 141 4.66 0.73 2.03
CA ILE A 141 4.05 2.02 2.38
C ILE A 141 3.62 2.03 3.85
N HIS A 142 2.93 0.99 4.30
CA HIS A 142 2.51 0.86 5.70
C HIS A 142 3.71 0.94 6.66
N ARG A 143 4.73 0.11 6.44
CA ARG A 143 5.94 0.05 7.26
C ARG A 143 6.68 1.40 7.30
N VAL A 144 6.77 2.09 6.16
CA VAL A 144 7.42 3.42 6.10
C VAL A 144 6.61 4.44 6.90
N LEU A 145 5.30 4.56 6.65
CA LEU A 145 4.46 5.53 7.33
C LEU A 145 4.36 5.26 8.83
N GLN A 146 4.15 4.00 9.22
CA GLN A 146 3.96 3.61 10.60
C GLN A 146 5.27 3.49 11.37
N ASP A 147 6.18 2.63 10.91
CA ASP A 147 7.31 2.20 11.74
C ASP A 147 8.51 3.15 11.58
N GLN A 148 8.77 3.64 10.36
CA GLN A 148 9.89 4.57 10.12
C GLN A 148 9.51 6.01 10.41
N MET A 149 8.30 6.44 10.05
CA MET A 149 7.84 7.81 10.25
C MET A 149 7.02 7.99 11.54
N GLY A 150 6.63 6.92 12.25
CA GLY A 150 5.92 7.03 13.52
C GLY A 150 4.53 7.64 13.38
N LEU A 151 3.85 7.42 12.25
CA LEU A 151 2.51 7.95 11.98
C LEU A 151 1.46 6.89 12.23
N VAL A 152 0.27 7.29 12.69
CA VAL A 152 -0.88 6.40 12.75
C VAL A 152 -1.50 6.36 11.36
N VAL A 153 -1.59 5.16 10.79
CA VAL A 153 -2.02 4.92 9.41
C VAL A 153 -3.47 4.43 9.39
N SER A 154 -4.27 5.00 8.50
CA SER A 154 -5.62 4.56 8.16
C SER A 154 -5.65 4.18 6.69
N GLU A 155 -6.16 2.99 6.39
CA GLU A 155 -6.17 2.41 5.05
C GLU A 155 -7.59 2.10 4.60
N ILE A 156 -7.89 2.44 3.35
CA ILE A 156 -9.18 2.17 2.75
C ILE A 156 -8.94 1.60 1.35
N GLN A 157 -9.61 0.49 1.05
CA GLN A 157 -9.78 0.00 -0.31
C GLN A 157 -11.16 0.41 -0.80
N THR A 158 -11.24 1.03 -1.97
CA THR A 158 -12.53 1.24 -2.65
C THR A 158 -12.90 0.01 -3.49
N PRO A 159 -14.14 -0.52 -3.39
CA PRO A 159 -14.57 -1.75 -4.07
C PRO A 159 -14.59 -1.69 -5.62
N PRO A 160 -14.64 -2.84 -6.34
CA PRO A 160 -13.91 -4.08 -6.05
C PRO A 160 -13.18 -4.69 -7.29
N LEU A 161 -13.20 -4.05 -8.47
CA LEU A 161 -12.71 -4.69 -9.70
C LEU A 161 -11.25 -4.37 -10.06
N LYS A 162 -10.69 -3.31 -9.46
CA LYS A 162 -9.33 -2.84 -9.74
C LYS A 162 -8.63 -2.41 -8.45
N PRO A 163 -7.30 -2.54 -8.35
CA PRO A 163 -6.55 -2.00 -7.21
C PRO A 163 -6.75 -0.49 -7.15
N HIS A 164 -7.43 -0.05 -6.09
CA HIS A 164 -7.56 1.35 -5.72
C HIS A 164 -7.54 1.47 -4.20
N PHE A 165 -6.40 1.94 -3.67
CA PHE A 165 -6.10 1.98 -2.25
C PHE A 165 -5.72 3.39 -1.83
N PHE A 166 -6.15 3.78 -0.63
CA PHE A 166 -5.74 5.02 0.01
C PHE A 166 -5.11 4.71 1.36
N PHE A 167 -3.91 5.22 1.56
CA PHE A 167 -3.32 5.42 2.87
C PHE A 167 -3.55 6.88 3.26
N SER A 168 -3.94 7.09 4.50
CA SER A 168 -4.00 8.41 5.13
C SER A 168 -3.37 8.32 6.49
N THR A 169 -2.70 9.37 6.96
CA THR A 169 -2.12 9.38 8.30
C THR A 169 -2.80 10.40 9.21
N ASN A 170 -2.69 10.20 10.52
CA ASN A 170 -2.86 11.32 11.44
C ASN A 170 -1.81 12.41 11.15
N CYS A 171 -2.04 13.63 11.65
CA CYS A 171 -0.95 14.60 11.60
C CYS A 171 0.02 14.41 12.75
N ALA A 172 1.30 14.51 12.43
CA ALA A 172 2.37 14.55 13.41
C ALA A 172 3.23 15.79 13.23
N ILE A 173 3.69 16.38 14.34
CA ILE A 173 4.70 17.44 14.29
C ILE A 173 6.00 16.84 13.74
N LYS A 174 6.56 17.47 12.71
CA LYS A 174 7.84 17.06 12.12
C LYS A 174 8.82 18.22 12.23
N GLY A 175 9.82 18.05 13.11
CA GLY A 175 10.79 19.10 13.40
C GLY A 175 11.61 19.52 12.19
N ASN A 176 11.87 18.62 11.26
CA ASN A 176 12.56 18.89 10.00
C ASN A 176 11.71 19.60 8.94
N LEU A 177 10.43 19.86 9.21
CA LEU A 177 9.61 20.75 8.40
C LEU A 177 9.71 22.21 8.85
N VAL A 178 10.32 22.51 10.00
CA VAL A 178 10.61 23.89 10.44
C VAL A 178 12.13 24.06 10.42
N PHE A 179 12.66 25.03 9.67
CA PHE A 179 14.10 25.18 9.47
C PHE A 179 14.69 26.11 10.54
N PRO A 180 15.28 25.61 11.64
CA PRO A 180 15.70 26.48 12.75
C PRO A 180 17.06 27.14 12.49
N GLY A 181 17.83 26.61 11.53
CA GLY A 181 19.26 26.89 11.39
C GLY A 181 19.64 28.01 10.44
N ASP A 182 18.73 28.52 9.62
CA ASP A 182 19.07 29.61 8.70
C ASP A 182 17.88 30.49 8.32
N ALA A 183 17.55 31.45 9.19
CA ALA A 183 16.59 32.49 8.88
C ALA A 183 17.03 33.40 7.70
N ALA A 184 18.28 33.31 7.23
CA ALA A 184 18.73 33.99 6.03
C ALA A 184 18.37 33.21 4.74
N THR A 185 18.32 31.87 4.80
CA THR A 185 17.89 31.02 3.68
C THR A 185 16.36 30.83 3.64
N PHE A 186 15.66 30.83 4.79
CA PHE A 186 14.20 30.72 4.88
C PHE A 186 13.61 31.81 5.78
N PRO A 187 13.58 33.08 5.33
CA PRO A 187 13.08 34.20 6.14
C PRO A 187 11.62 34.01 6.59
N GLU A 188 10.81 33.28 5.82
CA GLU A 188 9.42 32.95 6.13
C GLU A 188 9.28 32.08 7.40
N ASP A 189 10.31 31.29 7.73
CA ASP A 189 10.29 30.38 8.88
C ASP A 189 10.63 31.09 10.21
N LYS A 190 11.09 32.34 10.16
CA LYS A 190 11.52 33.11 11.34
C LYS A 190 10.49 33.11 12.48
N HIS A 191 9.20 33.14 12.13
CA HIS A 191 8.08 33.19 13.07
C HIS A 191 7.42 31.84 13.34
N ILE A 192 7.79 30.80 12.60
CA ILE A 192 7.19 29.48 12.70
C ILE A 192 7.75 28.74 13.92
N GLY A 193 6.85 28.19 14.74
CA GLY A 193 7.20 27.42 15.93
C GLY A 193 7.13 25.92 15.70
N ALA A 194 6.18 25.46 14.91
CA ALA A 194 6.04 24.05 14.53
C ALA A 194 5.26 23.91 13.23
N ARG A 195 5.54 22.82 12.48
CA ARG A 195 4.69 22.30 11.42
C ARG A 195 4.27 20.88 11.77
N ARG A 196 3.01 20.55 11.48
CA ARG A 196 2.49 19.18 11.51
C ARG A 196 2.02 18.77 10.11
N VAL A 197 2.27 17.52 9.75
CA VAL A 197 1.95 16.97 8.43
C VAL A 197 1.15 15.69 8.56
N SER A 198 0.19 15.53 7.65
CA SER A 198 -0.46 14.26 7.33
C SER A 198 -0.22 13.92 5.86
N TYR A 199 0.00 12.64 5.59
CA TYR A 199 0.26 12.10 4.26
C TYR A 199 -0.96 11.36 3.73
N GLN A 200 -1.19 11.49 2.43
CA GLN A 200 -2.09 10.62 1.68
C GLN A 200 -1.31 9.96 0.54
N VAL A 201 -1.40 8.64 0.43
CA VAL A 201 -0.88 7.87 -0.69
C VAL A 201 -2.04 7.14 -1.36
N GLU A 202 -2.35 7.52 -2.59
CA GLU A 202 -3.27 6.77 -3.45
C GLU A 202 -2.47 5.80 -4.31
N ILE A 203 -2.98 4.59 -4.48
CA ILE A 203 -2.45 3.57 -5.37
C ILE A 203 -3.56 3.17 -6.32
N SER A 204 -3.31 3.22 -7.63
CA SER A 204 -4.26 2.88 -8.68
C SER A 204 -3.59 2.10 -9.81
N GLU A 205 -4.36 1.42 -10.66
CA GLU A 205 -3.80 0.93 -11.93
C GLU A 205 -3.36 2.10 -12.80
N SER A 206 -2.13 2.06 -13.31
CA SER A 206 -1.69 2.94 -14.37
C SER A 206 -2.42 2.63 -15.68
N SER A 207 -2.72 3.66 -16.47
CA SER A 207 -3.41 3.55 -17.77
C SER A 207 -2.48 3.22 -18.95
N SER A 208 -1.22 2.87 -18.70
CA SER A 208 -0.21 2.56 -19.72
C SER A 208 -0.56 1.32 -20.55
N ALA A 209 -0.21 1.35 -21.85
CA ALA A 209 -0.52 0.28 -22.80
C ALA A 209 0.10 -1.05 -22.37
N ARG A 210 -0.73 -2.09 -22.29
CA ARG A 210 -0.40 -3.39 -21.70
C ARG A 210 0.14 -4.37 -22.74
N ASN A 211 1.26 -5.03 -22.45
CA ASN A 211 1.62 -6.29 -23.12
C ASN A 211 0.79 -7.43 -22.50
N PRO A 212 0.16 -8.32 -23.31
CA PRO A 212 -0.60 -9.46 -22.79
C PRO A 212 0.24 -10.32 -21.83
N GLY A 213 -0.27 -10.57 -20.62
CA GLY A 213 0.37 -11.43 -19.62
C GLY A 213 1.24 -10.73 -18.57
N GLN A 214 1.40 -9.40 -18.64
CA GLN A 214 2.13 -8.63 -17.61
C GLN A 214 1.16 -8.10 -16.53
N PRO A 215 1.55 -8.12 -15.22
CA PRO A 215 0.71 -7.56 -14.15
C PRO A 215 0.41 -6.06 -14.38
N PRO A 216 -0.70 -5.54 -13.83
CA PRO A 216 -1.02 -4.12 -13.96
C PRO A 216 0.10 -3.28 -13.35
N GLU A 217 0.61 -2.33 -14.13
CA GLU A 217 1.52 -1.31 -13.60
C GLU A 217 0.74 -0.46 -12.59
N LEU A 218 1.35 -0.17 -11.45
CA LEU A 218 0.75 0.62 -10.38
C LEU A 218 1.20 2.07 -10.50
N GLY A 219 0.23 2.98 -10.49
CA GLY A 219 0.44 4.41 -10.30
C GLY A 219 0.28 4.76 -8.82
N TYR A 220 1.10 5.69 -8.35
CA TYR A 220 1.08 6.17 -6.98
C TYR A 220 0.93 7.69 -6.99
N ARG A 221 0.11 8.23 -6.09
CA ARG A 221 -0.03 9.67 -5.92
C ARG A 221 0.14 10.04 -4.45
N ILE A 222 1.20 10.78 -4.16
CA ILE A 222 1.49 11.31 -2.83
C ILE A 222 0.94 12.73 -2.74
N SER A 223 0.06 12.98 -1.76
CA SER A 223 -0.47 14.30 -1.43
C SER A 223 -0.26 14.59 0.05
N THR A 224 -0.15 15.86 0.44
CA THR A 224 0.13 16.22 1.84
C THR A 224 -0.83 17.29 2.35
N PHE A 225 -1.12 17.21 3.65
CA PHE A 225 -1.82 18.24 4.40
C PHE A 225 -0.86 18.79 5.45
N ILE A 226 -0.61 20.10 5.45
CA ILE A 226 0.32 20.73 6.38
C ILE A 226 -0.38 21.87 7.10
N GLN A 227 -0.16 21.90 8.42
CA GLN A 227 -0.48 23.05 9.25
C GLN A 227 0.76 23.55 9.96
N TYR A 228 0.80 24.85 10.22
CA TYR A 228 1.84 25.49 11.02
C TYR A 228 1.21 26.22 12.21
N ARG A 229 2.02 26.47 13.23
CA ARG A 229 1.74 27.45 14.28
C ARG A 229 2.96 28.33 14.49
N ARG A 230 2.76 29.56 14.94
CA ARG A 230 3.87 30.49 15.25
C ARG A 230 4.46 30.20 16.63
N LYS A 231 5.70 30.67 16.88
CA LYS A 231 6.49 30.36 18.11
C LYS A 231 5.77 30.62 19.44
N ILE A 232 4.82 31.54 19.48
CA ILE A 232 4.09 31.95 20.69
C ILE A 232 2.57 31.71 20.56
N GLU A 233 2.13 31.07 19.48
CA GLU A 233 0.72 30.79 19.22
C GLU A 233 0.43 29.29 19.42
N SER A 234 -0.73 28.97 19.97
CA SER A 234 -1.24 27.59 20.03
C SER A 234 -2.07 27.20 18.81
N THR A 235 -2.55 28.19 18.04
CA THR A 235 -3.46 27.98 16.91
C THR A 235 -2.75 27.43 15.68
N TRP A 236 -3.27 26.34 15.14
CA TRP A 236 -2.84 25.77 13.87
C TRP A 236 -3.51 26.48 12.68
N ARG A 237 -2.72 26.80 11.65
CA ARG A 237 -3.17 27.40 10.40
C ARG A 237 -2.73 26.54 9.23
N ILE A 238 -3.53 26.49 8.17
CA ILE A 238 -3.19 25.78 6.94
C ILE A 238 -1.93 26.43 6.35
N GLU A 239 -0.94 25.59 6.02
CA GLU A 239 0.26 26.03 5.32
C GLU A 239 -0.07 26.46 3.90
N GLN A 240 0.51 27.57 3.47
CA GLN A 240 0.35 28.11 2.11
C GLN A 240 1.67 28.11 1.33
N ASN A 241 2.80 27.89 2.01
CA ASN A 241 4.10 27.78 1.35
C ASN A 241 4.22 26.43 0.63
N GLU A 242 4.18 26.46 -0.70
CA GLU A 242 4.32 25.28 -1.58
C GLU A 242 5.62 24.51 -1.33
N THR A 243 6.74 25.19 -1.05
CA THR A 243 8.03 24.54 -0.75
C THR A 243 7.95 23.62 0.47
N ALA A 244 7.09 23.92 1.45
CA ALA A 244 6.88 23.03 2.60
C ALA A 244 6.18 21.72 2.17
N TYR A 245 5.22 21.79 1.23
CA TYR A 245 4.54 20.63 0.67
C TYR A 245 5.48 19.79 -0.21
N GLU A 246 6.28 20.45 -1.05
CA GLU A 246 7.26 19.77 -1.89
C GLU A 246 8.26 18.97 -1.06
N ARG A 247 8.83 19.59 -0.01
CA ARG A 247 9.76 18.92 0.90
C ARG A 247 9.12 17.75 1.64
N ALA A 248 7.91 17.94 2.16
CA ALA A 248 7.21 16.87 2.84
C ALA A 248 6.98 15.66 1.91
N SER A 249 6.59 15.92 0.65
CA SER A 249 6.41 14.90 -0.38
C SER A 249 7.73 14.19 -0.72
N GLU A 250 8.83 14.93 -0.91
CA GLU A 250 10.16 14.34 -1.15
C GLU A 250 10.67 13.50 0.02
N MET A 251 10.36 13.88 1.27
CA MET A 251 10.72 13.07 2.44
C MET A 251 10.05 11.68 2.42
N LEU A 252 8.76 11.62 2.09
CA LEU A 252 8.06 10.35 1.97
C LEU A 252 8.55 9.57 0.75
N ARG A 253 8.66 10.22 -0.42
CA ARG A 253 9.21 9.62 -1.64
C ARG A 253 10.60 9.02 -1.41
N GLY A 254 11.49 9.74 -0.73
CA GLY A 254 12.86 9.28 -0.45
C GLY A 254 12.91 8.06 0.47
N SER A 255 11.85 7.82 1.24
CA SER A 255 11.69 6.64 2.10
C SER A 255 11.02 5.45 1.38
N LEU A 256 10.52 5.66 0.15
CA LEU A 256 9.87 4.66 -0.70
C LEU A 256 10.73 4.39 -1.95
N PRO A 257 11.84 3.63 -1.82
CA PRO A 257 12.83 3.49 -2.89
C PRO A 257 12.31 2.77 -4.16
N PHE A 258 11.17 2.08 -4.08
CA PHE A 258 10.53 1.44 -5.21
C PHE A 258 9.76 2.43 -6.12
N LEU A 259 9.62 3.69 -5.71
CA LEU A 259 8.98 4.73 -6.50
C LEU A 259 9.95 5.44 -7.45
N HIS A 260 9.50 5.64 -8.67
CA HIS A 260 10.20 6.33 -9.74
C HIS A 260 9.35 7.48 -10.28
N ASN A 261 10.02 8.49 -10.83
CA ASN A 261 9.37 9.65 -11.45
C ASN A 261 8.77 9.27 -12.81
#